data_AF-A0A2D4LAR9-F1
#
_entry.id   AF-A0A2D4LAR9-F1
#
_cell.length_a   1.000
_cell.length_b   1.000
_cell.length_c   1.000
_cell.angle_alpha   90.00
_cell.angle_beta   90.00
_cell.angle_gamma   90.00
#
_symmetry.space_group_name_H-M   'P 1'
#
loop_
_entity.id
_entity.type
_entity.pdbx_description
1 polymer ?
#
loop_
_entity_poly.entity_id
_entity_poly.type
_entity_poly.pdbx_seq_one_letter_code
_entity_poly.pdbx_strand_id
1 'polypeptide(L)'
;AHGHMDFPLCTLRYFPSNIQHTIQWARNQFEDLFTRRAEDTNKFLRDPTFFEKEGMETWEMLNLVKMSLKEPPHCWQDCVGWARKLWERLFCHDILQLLYNYPPEHETNSGLPFWSGSKRCPHQLQFDYNNIRQGWKN
;
A
#
# COMPACT_ATOMS: atom_id res chain seq x y z
N ALA A 1 7.33 22.15 -18.59
CA ALA A 1 7.13 22.19 -17.14
C ALA A 1 6.08 21.15 -16.77
N HIS A 2 6.50 19.92 -16.44
CA HIS A 2 5.57 18.90 -15.95
C HIS A 2 5.45 19.07 -14.44
N GLY A 3 4.40 19.79 -14.02
CA GLY A 3 4.08 19.95 -12.61
C GLY A 3 3.86 18.57 -11.98
N HIS A 4 4.47 18.36 -10.82
CA HIS A 4 4.21 17.20 -9.98
C HIS A 4 2.69 17.16 -9.69
N MET A 5 2.01 16.10 -10.11
CA MET A 5 0.58 15.92 -9.86
C MET A 5 0.42 15.41 -8.43
N ASP A 6 0.25 16.32 -7.47
CA ASP A 6 0.08 15.95 -6.07
C ASP A 6 -1.39 15.66 -5.77
N PHE A 7 -1.70 14.37 -5.56
CA PHE A 7 -3.03 13.92 -5.17
C PHE A 7 -3.15 13.80 -3.64
N PRO A 8 -4.33 14.05 -3.05
CA PRO A 8 -4.54 13.84 -1.61
C PRO A 8 -4.25 12.39 -1.19
N LEU A 9 -3.59 12.21 -0.04
CA LEU A 9 -3.24 10.88 0.48
C LEU A 9 -4.47 9.97 0.66
N CYS A 10 -5.61 10.53 1.10
CA CYS A 10 -6.85 9.77 1.23
C CYS A 10 -7.35 9.24 -0.13
N THR A 11 -7.20 10.02 -1.19
CA THR A 11 -7.53 9.63 -2.57
C THR A 11 -6.61 8.51 -3.05
N LEU A 12 -5.30 8.63 -2.81
CA LEU A 12 -4.33 7.61 -3.23
C LEU A 12 -4.49 6.31 -2.44
N ARG A 13 -4.78 6.39 -1.15
CA ARG A 13 -4.80 5.23 -0.24
C ARG A 13 -6.13 4.48 -0.24
N TYR A 14 -7.25 5.19 -0.37
CA TYR A 14 -8.57 4.59 -0.16
C TYR A 14 -9.56 4.79 -1.31
N PHE A 15 -9.48 5.92 -2.02
CA PHE A 15 -10.50 6.29 -3.00
C PHE A 15 -9.92 6.66 -4.38
N PRO A 16 -9.08 5.82 -5.00
CA PRO A 16 -8.63 6.06 -6.36
C PRO A 16 -9.82 5.96 -7.32
N SER A 17 -9.93 6.90 -8.26
CA SER A 17 -11.10 7.03 -9.13
C SER A 17 -10.76 7.06 -10.62
N ASN A 18 -9.47 7.27 -10.93
CA ASN A 18 -8.90 7.26 -12.26
C ASN A 18 -7.51 6.59 -12.25
N ILE A 19 -6.98 6.30 -13.43
CA ILE A 19 -5.72 5.58 -13.61
C ILE A 19 -4.49 6.34 -13.06
N GLN A 20 -4.52 7.68 -13.05
CA GLN A 20 -3.40 8.48 -12.55
C GLN A 20 -3.26 8.32 -11.03
N HIS A 21 -4.37 8.19 -10.29
CA HIS A 21 -4.33 7.91 -8.85
C HIS A 21 -3.66 6.56 -8.57
N THR A 22 -4.00 5.52 -9.33
CA THR A 22 -3.40 4.18 -9.14
C THR A 22 -1.94 4.13 -9.58
N ILE A 23 -1.55 4.88 -10.62
CA ILE A 23 -0.14 5.02 -11.04
C ILE A 23 0.67 5.70 -9.95
N GLN A 24 0.17 6.82 -9.40
CA GLN A 24 0.86 7.52 -8.31
C GLN A 24 0.94 6.66 -7.04
N TRP A 25 -0.13 5.95 -6.70
CA TRP A 25 -0.11 4.96 -5.60
C TRP A 25 0.96 3.89 -5.84
N ALA A 26 1.02 3.30 -7.03
CA ALA A 26 2.00 2.26 -7.34
C ALA A 26 3.44 2.78 -7.27
N ARG A 27 3.67 4.02 -7.69
CA ARG A 27 4.98 4.68 -7.57
C ARG A 27 5.37 4.89 -6.10
N ASN A 28 4.45 5.36 -5.26
CA ASN A 28 4.69 5.51 -3.82
C ASN A 28 4.98 4.14 -3.18
N GLN A 29 4.21 3.12 -3.52
CA GLN A 29 4.45 1.76 -3.03
C GLN A 29 5.85 1.26 -3.41
N PHE A 30 6.29 1.49 -4.64
CA PHE A 30 7.63 1.10 -5.09
C PHE A 30 8.73 1.81 -4.29
N GLU A 31 8.62 3.12 -4.14
CA GLU A 31 9.59 3.93 -3.39
C GLU A 31 9.66 3.50 -1.92
N ASP A 32 8.51 3.27 -1.28
CA ASP A 32 8.44 2.78 0.10
C ASP A 32 9.05 1.39 0.26
N LEU A 33 8.77 0.47 -0.67
CA LEU A 33 9.19 -0.93 -0.58
C LEU A 33 10.69 -1.12 -0.85
N PHE A 34 11.22 -0.43 -1.87
CA PHE A 34 12.53 -0.74 -2.44
C PHE A 34 13.58 0.35 -2.24
N THR A 35 13.17 1.57 -1.87
CA THR A 35 14.10 2.68 -1.59
C THR A 35 14.10 3.00 -0.10
N ARG A 36 13.01 3.56 0.41
CA ARG A 36 12.95 4.13 1.77
C ARG A 36 13.26 3.08 2.85
N ARG A 37 12.67 1.89 2.77
CA ARG A 37 12.95 0.80 3.73
C ARG A 37 14.43 0.41 3.77
N ALA A 38 15.10 0.34 2.62
CA ALA A 38 16.51 -0.02 2.56
C ALA A 38 17.37 1.10 3.16
N GLU A 39 17.06 2.35 2.84
CA GLU A 39 17.74 3.53 3.41
C GLU A 39 17.58 3.60 4.92
N ASP A 40 16.36 3.45 5.43
CA ASP A 40 16.07 3.51 6.87
C ASP A 40 16.72 2.34 7.63
N THR A 41 16.73 1.14 7.04
CA THR A 41 17.45 -0.01 7.59
C THR A 41 18.96 0.26 7.65
N ASN A 42 19.55 0.82 6.58
CA ASN A 42 20.96 1.15 6.55
C ASN A 42 21.33 2.26 7.54
N LYS A 43 20.47 3.28 7.71
CA LYS A 43 20.65 4.32 8.73
C LYS A 43 20.64 3.71 10.13
N PHE A 44 19.68 2.83 10.42
CA PHE A 44 19.58 2.12 11.70
C PHE A 44 20.81 1.26 12.00
N LEU A 45 21.32 0.52 11.01
CA LEU A 45 22.52 -0.30 11.19
C LEU A 45 23.80 0.53 11.40
N ARG A 46 23.83 1.78 10.92
CA ARG A 46 24.97 2.70 11.11
C ARG A 46 24.92 3.41 12.47
N ASP A 47 23.75 3.90 12.85
CA ASP A 47 23.54 4.59 14.13
C ASP A 47 22.13 4.29 14.67
N PRO A 48 21.99 3.31 15.58
CA PRO A 48 20.72 3.01 16.22
C PRO A 48 20.17 4.16 17.06
N THR A 49 21.03 5.06 17.56
CA THR A 49 20.63 6.19 18.44
C THR A 49 20.01 7.35 17.67
N PHE A 50 20.15 7.37 16.35
CA PHE A 50 19.47 8.32 15.47
C PHE A 50 17.96 8.35 15.71
N PHE A 51 17.39 7.17 15.91
CA PHE A 51 15.95 6.96 16.08
C PHE A 51 15.43 7.37 17.46
N GLU A 52 16.27 7.31 18.50
CA GLU A 52 15.87 7.74 19.84
C GLU A 52 15.58 9.25 19.93
N LYS A 53 16.10 10.05 18.98
CA LYS A 53 16.01 11.51 18.98
C LYS A 53 14.80 12.07 18.22
N GLU A 54 14.14 11.27 17.37
CA GLU A 54 13.15 11.73 16.37
C GLU A 54 11.66 11.51 16.76
N GLY A 55 11.33 10.91 17.91
CA GLY A 55 9.94 10.88 18.43
C GLY A 55 9.00 9.85 17.76
N MET A 56 7.70 10.16 17.56
CA MET A 56 6.65 9.19 17.14
C MET A 56 6.83 8.61 15.73
N GLU A 57 7.35 9.38 14.76
CA GLU A 57 7.67 8.91 13.40
C GLU A 57 8.69 7.75 13.42
N THR A 58 9.47 7.67 14.50
CA THR A 58 10.40 6.60 14.78
C THR A 58 9.73 5.23 14.92
N TRP A 59 8.53 5.12 15.48
CA TRP A 59 7.97 3.79 15.80
C TRP A 59 7.57 3.01 14.54
N GLU A 60 6.89 3.66 13.60
CA GLU A 60 6.53 3.05 12.31
C GLU A 60 7.78 2.67 11.53
N MET A 61 8.79 3.55 11.52
CA MET A 61 10.07 3.30 10.87
C MET A 61 10.83 2.14 11.52
N LEU A 62 10.91 2.09 12.85
CA LEU A 62 11.53 0.98 13.59
C LEU A 62 10.80 -0.33 13.34
N ASN A 63 9.47 -0.31 13.21
CA ASN A 63 8.72 -1.51 12.86
C ASN A 63 9.07 -1.97 11.43
N LEU A 64 9.22 -1.05 10.47
CA LEU A 64 9.67 -1.38 9.12
C LEU A 64 11.09 -1.97 9.11
N VAL A 65 12.03 -1.35 9.81
CA VAL A 65 13.41 -1.86 9.95
C VAL A 65 13.41 -3.24 10.61
N LYS A 66 12.66 -3.42 11.70
CA LYS A 66 12.49 -4.71 12.39
C LYS A 66 11.96 -5.79 11.46
N MET A 67 10.96 -5.48 10.62
CA MET A 67 10.43 -6.44 9.65
C MET A 67 11.50 -6.81 8.61
N SER A 68 12.24 -5.83 8.08
CA SER A 68 13.33 -6.07 7.12
C SER A 68 14.45 -6.93 7.69
N LEU A 69 14.77 -6.78 8.98
CA LEU A 69 15.83 -7.54 9.65
C LEU A 69 15.39 -8.92 10.16
N LYS A 70 14.09 -9.13 10.43
CA LYS A 70 13.57 -10.39 10.97
C LYS A 70 13.43 -11.49 9.92
N GLU A 71 13.09 -11.12 8.69
CA GLU A 71 12.83 -12.07 7.60
C GLU A 71 13.68 -11.73 6.37
N PRO A 72 15.02 -11.70 6.48
CA PRO A 72 15.87 -11.50 5.31
C PRO A 72 15.71 -12.69 4.36
N PRO A 73 15.55 -12.47 3.05
CA PRO A 73 15.49 -13.57 2.09
C PRO A 73 16.85 -14.28 2.03
N HIS A 74 16.85 -15.60 2.10
CA HIS A 74 18.06 -16.43 1.96
C HIS A 74 18.25 -16.91 0.52
N CYS A 75 17.18 -16.94 -0.26
CA CYS A 75 17.16 -17.32 -1.67
C CYS A 75 16.11 -16.53 -2.45
N TRP A 76 16.12 -16.62 -3.78
CA TRP A 76 15.15 -15.90 -4.62
C TRP A 76 13.71 -16.38 -4.40
N GLN A 77 13.52 -17.65 -3.99
CA GLN A 77 12.22 -18.21 -3.70
C GLN A 77 11.55 -17.51 -2.51
N ASP A 78 12.34 -17.10 -1.51
CA ASP A 78 11.83 -16.31 -0.38
C ASP A 78 11.30 -14.96 -0.87
N CYS A 79 11.98 -14.32 -1.83
CA CYS A 79 11.51 -13.08 -2.45
C CYS A 79 10.18 -13.29 -3.19
N VAL A 80 9.99 -14.42 -3.86
CA VAL A 80 8.71 -14.76 -4.52
C VAL A 80 7.62 -15.00 -3.47
N GLY A 81 7.92 -15.71 -2.39
CA GLY A 81 7.01 -15.89 -1.27
C GLY A 81 6.59 -14.57 -0.63
N TRP A 82 7.56 -13.66 -0.42
CA TRP A 82 7.31 -12.30 0.06
C TRP A 82 6.42 -11.51 -0.90
N ALA A 83 6.73 -11.53 -2.20
CA ALA A 83 5.95 -10.82 -3.22
C ALA A 83 4.50 -11.32 -3.26
N ARG A 84 4.29 -12.65 -3.12
CA ARG A 84 2.95 -13.23 -3.06
C ARG A 84 2.18 -12.77 -1.81
N LYS A 85 2.81 -12.75 -0.64
CA LYS A 85 2.19 -12.23 0.60
C LYS A 85 1.87 -10.74 0.48
N LEU A 86 2.77 -9.96 -0.11
CA LEU A 86 2.57 -8.53 -0.34
C LEU A 86 1.38 -8.28 -1.28
N TRP A 87 1.27 -9.05 -2.37
CA TRP A 87 0.12 -8.97 -3.27
C TRP A 87 -1.20 -9.24 -2.53
N GLU A 88 -1.25 -10.29 -1.69
CA GLU A 88 -2.46 -10.62 -0.92
C GLU A 88 -2.86 -9.47 -0.01
N ARG A 89 -1.89 -8.88 0.70
CA ARG A 89 -2.15 -7.77 1.59
C ARG A 89 -2.73 -6.58 0.84
N LEU A 90 -2.06 -6.14 -0.24
CA LEU A 90 -2.42 -4.90 -0.94
C LEU A 90 -3.72 -4.99 -1.73
N PHE A 91 -3.99 -6.13 -2.37
CA PHE A 91 -5.09 -6.27 -3.32
C PHE A 91 -6.27 -7.11 -2.82
N CYS A 92 -6.11 -7.79 -1.67
CA CYS A 92 -7.18 -8.55 -1.03
C CYS A 92 -7.45 -8.02 0.38
N HIS A 93 -6.52 -8.17 1.33
CA HIS A 93 -6.81 -7.87 2.74
C HIS A 93 -7.07 -6.38 3.01
N ASP A 94 -6.27 -5.47 2.45
CA ASP A 94 -6.45 -4.03 2.64
C ASP A 94 -7.78 -3.56 2.02
N ILE A 95 -8.22 -4.19 0.93
CA ILE A 95 -9.53 -3.95 0.29
C ILE A 95 -10.67 -4.49 1.15
N LEU A 96 -10.54 -5.71 1.67
CA LEU A 96 -11.52 -6.29 2.59
C LEU A 96 -11.66 -5.46 3.86
N GLN A 97 -10.57 -4.94 4.41
CA GLN A 97 -10.60 -4.07 5.58
C GLN A 97 -11.32 -2.74 5.29
N LEU A 98 -11.14 -2.18 4.09
CA LEU A 98 -11.86 -0.98 3.66
C LEU A 98 -13.36 -1.25 3.54
N LEU A 99 -13.75 -2.39 2.96
CA LEU A 99 -15.15 -2.81 2.82
C LEU A 99 -15.79 -3.18 4.16
N TYR A 100 -15.03 -3.69 5.12
CA TYR A 100 -15.51 -3.90 6.48
C TYR A 100 -15.85 -2.57 7.16
N ASN A 101 -15.01 -1.55 6.98
CA ASN A 101 -15.25 -0.22 7.56
C ASN A 101 -16.38 0.53 6.84
N TYR A 102 -16.49 0.35 5.52
CA TYR A 102 -17.51 0.97 4.68
C TYR A 102 -18.14 -0.08 3.75
N PRO A 103 -19.16 -0.82 4.24
CA PRO A 103 -19.85 -1.82 3.43
C PRO A 103 -20.39 -1.25 2.11
N PRO A 104 -20.61 -2.08 1.06
CA PRO A 104 -21.13 -1.61 -0.22
C PRO A 104 -22.45 -0.81 -0.11
N GLU A 105 -23.30 -1.20 0.83
CA GLU A 105 -24.59 -0.59 1.17
C GLU A 105 -24.48 0.56 2.18
N HIS A 106 -23.27 0.98 2.56
CA HIS A 106 -23.09 2.03 3.56
C HIS A 106 -23.68 3.36 3.08
N GLU A 107 -24.48 4.00 3.94
CA GLU A 107 -25.06 5.31 3.71
C GLU A 107 -24.40 6.36 4.61
N THR A 108 -24.27 7.58 4.11
CA THR A 108 -23.84 8.72 4.91
C THR A 108 -24.94 9.14 5.88
N ASN A 109 -24.62 10.00 6.85
CA ASN A 109 -25.60 10.55 7.80
C ASN A 109 -26.79 11.28 7.14
N SER A 110 -26.67 11.67 5.87
CA SER A 110 -27.74 12.29 5.09
C SER A 110 -28.58 11.29 4.30
N GLY A 111 -28.38 9.97 4.47
CA GLY A 111 -29.08 8.91 3.74
C GLY A 111 -28.64 8.75 2.28
N LEU A 112 -27.47 9.26 1.90
CA LEU A 112 -26.94 9.10 0.54
C LEU A 112 -25.93 7.95 0.50
N PRO A 113 -25.84 7.16 -0.59
CA PRO A 113 -24.85 6.10 -0.70
C PRO A 113 -23.42 6.63 -0.55
N PHE A 114 -22.63 6.02 0.33
CA PHE A 114 -21.24 6.40 0.57
C PHE A 114 -20.38 6.20 -0.68
N TRP A 115 -20.57 5.08 -1.37
CA TRP A 115 -19.89 4.74 -2.63
C TRP A 115 -20.55 5.42 -3.83
N SER A 116 -20.46 6.75 -3.87
CA SER A 116 -21.03 7.57 -4.94
C SER A 116 -20.04 8.64 -5.45
N GLY A 117 -20.34 9.20 -6.64
CA GLY A 117 -19.52 10.23 -7.27
C GLY A 117 -18.11 9.72 -7.59
N SER A 118 -17.10 10.30 -6.94
CA SER A 118 -15.70 9.93 -7.11
C SER A 118 -15.28 8.69 -6.30
N LYS A 119 -16.09 8.23 -5.33
CA LYS A 119 -15.80 7.03 -4.54
C LYS A 119 -16.35 5.80 -5.24
N ARG A 120 -15.46 5.00 -5.82
CA ARG A 120 -15.82 3.72 -6.45
C ARG A 120 -15.72 2.60 -5.41
N CYS A 121 -16.77 1.82 -5.23
CA CYS A 121 -16.75 0.65 -4.36
C CYS A 121 -15.74 -0.37 -4.92
N PRO A 122 -14.68 -0.73 -4.18
CA PRO A 122 -13.67 -1.67 -4.65
C PRO A 122 -14.14 -3.12 -4.51
N HIS A 123 -13.42 -4.03 -5.16
CA HIS A 123 -13.59 -5.47 -4.99
C HIS A 123 -12.23 -6.09 -4.70
N GLN A 124 -12.17 -7.04 -3.78
CA GLN A 124 -10.95 -7.81 -3.52
C GLN A 124 -10.56 -8.62 -4.76
N LEU A 125 -9.26 -8.76 -4.99
CA LEU A 125 -8.74 -9.60 -6.06
C LEU A 125 -8.35 -10.97 -5.52
N GLN A 126 -8.68 -12.02 -6.26
CA GLN A 126 -8.14 -13.36 -6.04
C GLN A 126 -6.92 -13.57 -6.92
N PHE A 127 -5.85 -14.12 -6.32
CA PHE A 127 -4.61 -14.33 -7.05
C PHE A 127 -4.78 -15.44 -8.09
N ASP A 128 -4.38 -15.14 -9.33
CA ASP A 128 -4.32 -16.11 -10.42
C ASP A 128 -2.98 -15.97 -11.15
N TYR A 129 -2.17 -17.03 -11.11
CA TYR A 129 -0.87 -17.05 -11.79
C TYR A 129 -1.00 -17.10 -13.32
N ASN A 130 -2.17 -17.45 -13.86
CA ASN A 130 -2.48 -17.42 -15.29
C ASN A 130 -3.01 -16.07 -15.76
N ASN A 131 -3.10 -15.07 -14.88
CA ASN A 131 -3.47 -13.72 -15.28
C ASN A 131 -2.29 -13.00 -15.94
N ILE A 132 -1.93 -13.47 -17.13
CA ILE A 132 -0.81 -12.96 -17.94
C ILE A 132 -1.22 -11.87 -18.92
N ARG A 133 -2.52 -11.59 -19.11
CA ARG A 133 -3.03 -10.63 -20.12
C ARG A 133 -4.52 -10.27 -20.07
N GLN A 134 -5.26 -10.57 -19.01
CA GLN A 134 -6.68 -10.21 -18.95
C GLN A 134 -6.78 -8.71 -18.63
N GLY A 135 -6.91 -7.89 -19.67
CA GLY A 135 -7.33 -6.50 -19.51
C GLY A 135 -8.57 -6.47 -18.65
N TRP A 136 -8.53 -5.67 -17.59
CA TRP A 136 -9.60 -5.34 -16.65
C TRP A 136 -10.99 -5.49 -17.28
N LYS A 137 -11.57 -6.69 -17.20
CA LYS A 137 -12.96 -6.91 -17.58
C LYS A 137 -13.77 -6.85 -16.30
N ASN A 138 -14.29 -5.66 -16.03
CA ASN A 138 -15.52 -5.44 -15.26
C ASN A 138 -16.47 -4.68 -16.18
#